data_AF-A0A1X4HS92-F1
#
_entry.id   AF-A0A1X4HS92-F1
#
_cell.length_a   1.000
_cell.length_b   1.000
_cell.length_c   1.000
_cell.angle_alpha   90.00
_cell.angle_beta   90.00
_cell.angle_gamma   90.00
#
_symmetry.space_group_name_H-M   'P 1'
#
loop_
_entity.id
_entity.type
_entity.pdbx_description
1 polymer ?
#
loop_
_entity_poly.entity_id
_entity_poly.type
_entity_poly.pdbx_seq_one_letter_code
_entity_poly.pdbx_strand_id
1 'polypeptide(L)'
;MYAPALQVTALLAGGLVAGTALAESLFGYPGTGQLLVSAVAVRDVPVIQAAALLPVVVLLLGMLLADLAARRTTVPGDPGPSVATAGRTA
;
A
#
# COMPACT_ATOMS: atom_id res chain seq x y z
N MET A 1 -10.03 -1.17 -17.67
CA MET A 1 -10.49 -2.26 -16.78
C MET A 1 -9.46 -2.74 -15.73
N TYR A 2 -8.18 -2.29 -15.74
CA TYR A 2 -7.16 -2.78 -14.79
C TYR A 2 -7.00 -1.95 -13.49
N ALA A 3 -7.75 -0.86 -13.32
CA ALA A 3 -7.64 0.05 -12.18
C ALA A 3 -7.77 -0.64 -10.80
N PRO A 4 -8.77 -1.53 -10.56
CA PRO A 4 -8.91 -2.20 -9.28
C PRO A 4 -7.75 -3.17 -8.98
N ALA A 5 -7.24 -3.84 -10.02
CA ALA A 5 -6.14 -4.80 -9.88
C ALA A 5 -4.84 -4.09 -9.44
N LEU A 6 -4.54 -2.91 -10.00
CA LEU A 6 -3.39 -2.09 -9.61
C LEU A 6 -3.46 -1.68 -8.13
N GLN A 7 -4.64 -1.30 -7.65
CA GLN A 7 -4.84 -0.91 -6.25
C GLN A 7 -4.62 -2.09 -5.29
N VAL A 8 -5.14 -3.27 -5.65
CA VAL A 8 -4.96 -4.50 -4.86
C VAL A 8 -3.49 -4.93 -4.84
N THR A 9 -2.78 -4.89 -5.97
CA THR A 9 -1.35 -5.21 -6.01
C THR A 9 -0.53 -4.25 -5.16
N ALA A 10 -0.84 -2.95 -5.18
CA ALA A 10 -0.16 -1.97 -4.34
C ALA A 10 -0.40 -2.19 -2.84
N LEU A 11 -1.63 -2.57 -2.47
CA LEU A 11 -1.97 -2.93 -1.10
C LEU A 11 -1.19 -4.16 -0.63
N LEU A 12 -1.12 -5.21 -1.46
CA LEU A 12 -0.35 -6.43 -1.15
C LEU A 12 1.15 -6.15 -1.06
N ALA A 13 1.68 -5.29 -1.94
CA ALA A 13 3.08 -4.87 -1.90
C ALA A 13 3.43 -4.11 -0.61
N GLY A 14 2.53 -3.24 -0.12
CA GLY A 14 2.73 -2.61 1.19
C GLY A 14 2.63 -3.58 2.36
N GLY A 15 1.77 -4.60 2.26
CA GLY A 15 1.73 -5.69 3.24
C GLY A 15 3.02 -6.50 3.32
N LEU A 16 3.71 -6.70 2.17
CA LEU A 16 5.03 -7.33 2.11
C LEU A 16 6.08 -6.54 2.89
N VAL A 17 6.08 -5.20 2.79
CA VAL A 17 6.99 -4.32 3.53
C VAL A 17 6.74 -4.37 5.04
N ALA A 18 5.48 -4.48 5.45
CA ALA A 18 5.16 -4.72 6.86
C ALA A 18 5.65 -6.12 7.31
N GLY A 19 5.52 -7.13 6.43
CA GLY A 19 6.01 -8.49 6.66
C GLY A 19 7.54 -8.58 6.77
N THR A 20 8.30 -7.75 6.03
CA THR A 20 9.77 -7.72 6.15
C THR A 20 10.24 -7.18 7.50
N ALA A 21 9.53 -6.22 8.10
CA ALA A 21 9.84 -5.74 9.44
C ALA A 21 9.67 -6.85 10.50
N LEU A 22 8.65 -7.70 10.34
CA LEU A 22 8.48 -8.90 11.17
C LEU A 22 9.62 -9.89 10.95
N ALA A 23 10.06 -10.10 9.70
CA ALA A 23 11.19 -10.96 9.39
C ALA A 23 12.50 -10.45 10.01
N GLU A 24 12.77 -9.14 9.99
CA GLU A 24 13.93 -8.54 10.67
C GLU A 24 13.94 -8.85 12.18
N SER A 25 12.77 -8.72 12.83
CA SER A 25 12.63 -9.00 14.26
C SER A 25 12.76 -10.49 14.60
N LEU A 26 12.32 -11.39 13.73
CA LEU A 26 12.40 -12.83 13.95
C LEU A 26 13.81 -13.38 13.75
N PHE A 27 14.54 -12.87 12.74
CA PHE A 27 15.89 -13.33 12.41
C PHE A 27 17.00 -12.56 13.13
N GLY A 28 16.68 -11.52 13.91
CA GLY A 28 17.66 -10.72 14.63
C GLY A 28 18.61 -9.94 13.71
N TYR A 29 18.17 -9.63 12.49
CA TYR A 29 18.95 -8.86 11.53
C TYR A 29 18.87 -7.37 11.93
N PRO A 30 20.00 -6.64 12.02
CA PRO A 30 19.99 -5.24 12.44
C PRO A 30 19.29 -4.38 11.38
N GLY A 31 18.03 -4.06 11.64
CA GLY A 31 17.15 -3.27 10.79
C GLY A 31 16.28 -2.31 11.61
N THR A 32 15.34 -1.64 10.93
CA THR A 32 14.45 -0.65 11.57
C THR A 32 13.55 -1.28 12.65
N GLY A 33 13.22 -2.56 12.53
CA GLY A 33 12.46 -3.28 13.56
C GLY A 33 13.17 -3.38 14.91
N GLN A 34 14.50 -3.54 14.92
CA GLN A 34 15.25 -3.67 16.17
C GLN A 34 15.37 -2.32 16.91
N LEU A 35 15.44 -1.21 16.16
CA LEU A 35 15.36 0.16 16.69
C LEU A 35 13.99 0.45 17.31
N LEU A 36 12.91 -0.06 16.70
CA LEU A 36 11.57 0.08 17.26
C LEU A 36 11.45 -0.69 18.60
N VAL A 37 11.94 -1.93 18.66
CA VAL A 37 11.90 -2.75 19.88
C VAL A 37 12.73 -2.14 21.01
N SER A 38 13.93 -1.62 20.72
CA SER A 38 14.75 -0.94 21.73
C SER A 38 14.12 0.38 22.18
N ALA A 39 13.52 1.16 21.27
CA ALA A 39 12.82 2.39 21.60
C ALA A 39 11.57 2.16 22.45
N VAL A 40 10.81 1.07 22.21
CA VAL A 40 9.69 0.64 23.06
C VAL A 40 10.19 0.32 24.48
N ALA A 41 11.31 -0.39 24.60
CA ALA A 41 11.89 -0.73 25.90
C ALA A 41 12.30 0.51 26.71
N VAL A 42 12.82 1.54 26.03
CA VAL A 42 13.25 2.81 26.67
C VAL A 42 12.10 3.86 26.71
N ARG A 43 10.90 3.50 26.22
CA ARG A 43 9.74 4.40 26.06
C ARG A 43 10.06 5.70 25.30
N ASP A 44 10.94 5.61 24.32
CA ASP A 44 11.30 6.72 23.45
C ASP A 44 10.20 6.90 22.38
N VAL A 45 9.16 7.64 22.74
CA VAL A 45 7.99 7.90 21.88
C VAL A 45 8.37 8.53 20.52
N PRO A 46 9.28 9.53 20.45
CA PRO A 46 9.77 10.07 19.18
C PRO A 46 10.34 9.00 18.24
N VAL A 47 11.17 8.09 18.75
CA VAL A 47 11.82 7.05 17.93
C VAL A 47 10.81 5.98 17.49
N ILE A 48 9.90 5.59 18.37
CA ILE A 48 8.81 4.67 18.02
C ILE A 48 7.98 5.24 16.88
N GLN A 49 7.64 6.53 16.94
CA GLN A 49 6.86 7.19 15.90
C GLN A 49 7.62 7.28 14.58
N ALA A 50 8.93 7.61 14.61
CA ALA A 50 9.76 7.67 13.41
C ALA A 50 9.89 6.29 12.73
N ALA A 51 10.10 5.23 13.51
CA ALA A 51 10.21 3.87 12.97
C ALA A 51 8.86 3.30 12.51
N ALA A 52 7.74 3.67 13.14
CA ALA A 52 6.40 3.31 12.68
C ALA A 52 5.97 4.05 11.40
N LEU A 53 6.43 5.29 11.19
CA LEU A 53 6.14 6.08 9.99
C LEU A 53 6.78 5.51 8.73
N LEU A 54 7.92 4.83 8.85
CA LEU A 54 8.67 4.30 7.71
C LEU A 54 7.84 3.36 6.81
N PRO A 55 7.25 2.26 7.32
CA PRO A 55 6.40 1.38 6.51
C PRO A 55 5.12 2.08 6.03
N VAL A 56 4.57 3.03 6.81
CA VAL A 56 3.39 3.82 6.42
C VAL A 56 3.68 4.68 5.20
N VAL A 57 4.83 5.36 5.16
CA VAL A 57 5.26 6.17 4.03
C VAL A 57 5.46 5.31 2.79
N VAL A 58 6.07 4.13 2.92
CA VAL A 58 6.28 3.22 1.79
C VAL A 58 4.94 2.74 1.22
N LEU A 59 3.99 2.34 2.07
CA LEU A 59 2.64 1.97 1.63
C LEU A 59 1.94 3.14 0.93
N LEU A 60 2.03 4.34 1.49
CA LEU A 60 1.38 5.54 0.94
C LEU A 60 1.95 5.89 -0.44
N LEU A 61 3.28 5.83 -0.60
CA LEU A 61 3.94 6.02 -1.88
C LEU A 61 3.55 4.93 -2.88
N GLY A 62 3.47 3.67 -2.44
CA GLY A 62 3.01 2.57 -3.28
C GLY A 62 1.57 2.76 -3.78
N MET A 63 0.66 3.20 -2.90
CA MET A 63 -0.71 3.53 -3.27
C MET A 63 -0.80 4.75 -4.20
N LEU A 64 0.04 5.76 -3.99
CA LEU A 64 0.09 6.94 -4.85
C LEU A 64 0.59 6.59 -6.26
N LEU A 65 1.62 5.74 -6.35
CA LEU A 65 2.12 5.23 -7.62
C LEU A 65 1.07 4.38 -8.33
N ALA A 66 0.28 3.61 -7.60
CA ALA A 66 -0.83 2.82 -8.14
C ALA A 66 -1.94 3.71 -8.73
N ASP A 67 -2.34 4.78 -8.04
CA ASP A 67 -3.31 5.74 -8.57
C ASP A 67 -2.78 6.44 -9.83
N LEU A 68 -1.50 6.82 -9.85
CA LEU A 68 -0.87 7.43 -11.01
C LEU A 68 -0.82 6.46 -12.21
N ALA A 69 -0.48 5.19 -11.96
CA ALA A 69 -0.47 4.15 -12.98
C ALA A 69 -1.87 3.84 -13.49
N ALA A 70 -2.87 3.80 -12.60
CA ALA A 70 -4.27 3.63 -12.95
C ALA A 70 -4.77 4.79 -13.83
N ARG A 71 -4.47 6.05 -13.47
CA ARG A 71 -4.80 7.23 -14.28
C ARG A 71 -4.18 7.18 -15.67
N ARG A 72 -2.93 6.73 -15.78
CA ARG A 72 -2.20 6.61 -17.07
C ARG A 72 -2.76 5.52 -17.98
N THR A 73 -3.33 4.46 -17.41
CA THR A 73 -3.76 3.27 -18.16
C THR A 73 -5.26 3.20 -18.41
N THR A 74 -6.05 4.10 -17.83
CA THR A 74 -7.48 4.20 -18.13
C THR A 74 -7.67 4.95 -19.46
N VAL A 75 -7.74 4.20 -20.55
CA VAL A 75 -8.09 4.71 -21.89
C VAL A 75 -9.51 5.30 -21.88
N PRO A 76 -9.74 6.53 -22.39
CA PRO A 76 -11.08 7.09 -22.58
C PRO A 76 -11.78 6.36 -23.73
N GLY A 77 -12.55 5.30 -23.44
CA GLY A 77 -13.24 4.57 -24.51
C GLY A 77 -14.07 3.35 -24.13
N ASP A 78 -14.36 3.12 -22.85
CA ASP A 78 -15.30 2.04 -22.48
C ASP A 78 -16.68 2.66 -22.16
N PRO A 79 -17.63 2.68 -23.10
CA PRO A 79 -19.01 3.02 -22.77
C PRO A 79 -19.52 1.94 -21.84
N GLY A 80 -19.66 2.29 -20.56
CA GLY A 80 -20.04 1.36 -19.52
C GLY A 80 -21.36 0.61 -19.81
N PRO A 81 -21.62 -0.48 -19.07
CA PRO A 81 -22.79 -1.36 -19.25
C PRO A 81 -24.16 -0.68 -19.04
N SER A 82 -24.20 0.61 -18.67
CA SER A 82 -25.42 1.39 -18.45
C SER A 82 -26.15 1.78 -19.73
N VAL A 83 -25.52 1.74 -20.91
CA VAL A 83 -26.18 2.08 -22.19
C VAL A 83 -26.97 0.90 -22.77
N ALA A 84 -26.59 -0.35 -22.44
CA ALA A 84 -27.20 -1.56 -23.01
C ALA A 84 -28.57 -1.95 -22.38
N THR A 85 -28.95 -1.31 -21.28
CA THR A 85 -30.21 -1.57 -20.55
C THR A 85 -31.29 -0.52 -20.79
N ALA A 86 -30.96 0.65 -21.36
CA ALA A 86 -31.92 1.74 -21.58
C ALA A 86 -32.85 1.55 -22.80
N GLY A 87 -32.60 0.55 -23.66
CA GLY A 87 -33.37 0.32 -24.89
C GLY A 87 -34.33 -0.88 -24.85
N ARG A 88 -34.59 -1.48 -23.69
CA ARG A 88 -35.36 -2.75 -23.58
C ARG A 88 -36.75 -2.61 -22.94
N THR A 89 -37.21 -1.38 -22.72
CA THR A 89 -38.53 -1.06 -22.15
C THR A 89 -39.29 -0.07 -23.03
N ALA A 90 -39.32 -0.33 -24.34
CA ALA A 90 -40.17 0.38 -25.30
C ALA A 90 -40.98 -0.64 -26.10
#